data_AF-A0A5R2MWP5-F1
#
_entry.id   AF-A0A5R2MWP5-F1
#
_cell.length_a   1.000
_cell.length_b   1.000
_cell.length_c   1.000
_cell.angle_alpha   90.00
_cell.angle_beta   90.00
_cell.angle_gamma   90.00
#
_symmetry.space_group_name_H-M   'P 1'
#
loop_
_entity.id
_entity.type
_entity.pdbx_description
1 polymer ?
#
loop_
_entity_poly.entity_id
_entity_poly.type
_entity_poly.pdbx_seq_one_letter_code
_entity_poly.pdbx_strand_id
1 'polypeptide(L)'
;MSGTNLLTPSFVEFIPDELEEGVIYISRRYSTALHRCCCGCGREVVTPLNPAKWRLVEKDGRVSLTPSVGNWSFPCQSHYWISGNRVS
;
A
#
# COMPACT_ATOMS: atom_id res chain seq x y z
N MET A 1 15.51 -11.98 1.16
CA MET A 1 14.73 -10.77 0.81
C MET A 1 14.29 -10.14 2.12
N SER A 2 14.65 -8.88 2.38
CA SER A 2 14.20 -8.18 3.58
C SER A 2 12.89 -7.46 3.26
N GLY A 3 11.86 -7.65 4.09
CA GLY A 3 10.62 -6.90 3.98
C GLY A 3 10.81 -5.41 4.30
N THR A 4 9.85 -4.60 3.86
CA THR A 4 9.82 -3.16 4.08
C THR A 4 8.91 -2.83 5.26
N ASN A 5 9.45 -2.15 6.26
CA ASN A 5 8.73 -1.83 7.50
C ASN A 5 8.22 -0.37 7.56
N LEU A 6 8.55 0.45 6.56
CA LEU A 6 8.16 1.85 6.47
C LEU A 6 7.85 2.21 5.01
N LEU A 7 6.75 2.91 4.77
CA LEU A 7 6.33 3.37 3.45
C LEU A 7 6.40 4.89 3.35
N THR A 8 6.88 5.38 2.21
CA THR A 8 6.80 6.80 1.84
C THR A 8 5.53 7.03 1.01
N PRO A 9 4.61 7.90 1.43
CA PRO A 9 3.45 8.25 0.62
C PRO A 9 3.84 9.09 -0.60
N SER A 10 3.33 8.72 -1.77
CA SER A 10 3.45 9.50 -3.00
C SER A 10 2.07 9.73 -3.60
N PHE A 11 1.62 10.99 -3.61
CA PHE A 11 0.33 11.35 -4.18
C PHE A 11 0.49 11.70 -5.65
N VAL A 12 -0.16 10.91 -6.51
CA VAL A 12 -0.02 11.01 -7.95
C VAL A 12 -1.38 11.06 -8.62
N GLU A 13 -1.46 11.69 -9.78
CA GLU A 13 -2.68 11.62 -10.59
C GLU A 13 -2.82 10.23 -11.23
N PHE A 14 -1.73 9.77 -11.85
CA PHE A 14 -1.60 8.47 -12.51
C PHE A 14 -0.55 7.64 -11.76
N ILE A 15 -0.86 6.37 -11.50
CA ILE A 15 0.13 5.44 -10.93
C ILE A 15 1.21 5.18 -11.99
N PRO A 16 2.52 5.25 -11.64
CA PRO A 16 3.57 4.95 -12.60
C PRO A 16 3.54 3.48 -13.04
N ASP A 17 4.10 3.21 -14.23
CA ASP A 17 4.20 1.84 -14.76
C ASP A 17 5.11 0.95 -13.90
N GLU A 18 6.11 1.54 -13.25
CA GLU A 18 7.04 0.85 -12.36
C GLU A 18 6.89 1.36 -10.93
N LEU A 19 6.47 0.48 -10.01
CA LEU A 19 6.39 0.79 -8.59
C LEU A 19 7.74 0.58 -7.88
N GLU A 20 8.17 1.59 -7.13
CA GLU A 20 9.33 1.51 -6.22
C GLU A 20 9.02 0.73 -4.94
N GLU A 21 10.03 0.02 -4.43
CA GLU A 21 9.97 -0.62 -3.12
C GLU A 21 9.91 0.43 -2.00
N GLY A 22 9.01 0.24 -1.05
CA GLY A 22 8.85 1.17 0.08
C GLY A 22 8.12 2.48 -0.23
N VAL A 23 7.51 2.60 -1.41
CA VAL A 23 6.63 3.72 -1.75
C VAL A 23 5.19 3.21 -1.85
N ILE A 24 4.25 3.98 -1.28
CA ILE A 24 2.82 3.79 -1.51
C ILE A 24 2.30 4.94 -2.37
N TYR A 25 1.98 4.61 -3.63
CA TYR A 25 1.40 5.54 -4.58
C TYR A 25 -0.09 5.62 -4.37
N ILE A 26 -0.63 6.82 -4.27
CA ILE A 26 -2.03 7.08 -3.97
C ILE A 26 -2.58 7.98 -5.06
N SER A 27 -3.54 7.45 -5.83
CA SER A 27 -4.33 8.25 -6.76
C SER A 27 -5.71 8.53 -6.19
N ARG A 28 -5.95 9.79 -5.85
CA ARG A 28 -7.28 10.26 -5.43
C ARG A 28 -8.25 10.29 -6.60
N ARG A 29 -7.78 10.64 -7.80
CA ARG A 29 -8.58 10.67 -9.03
C ARG A 29 -9.19 9.30 -9.33
N TYR A 30 -8.39 8.24 -9.19
CA TYR A 30 -8.82 6.87 -9.47
C TYR A 30 -9.21 6.08 -8.21
N SER A 31 -9.24 6.73 -7.05
CA SER A 31 -9.60 6.11 -5.76
C SER A 31 -8.87 4.77 -5.54
N THR A 32 -7.54 4.78 -5.69
CA THR A 32 -6.71 3.58 -5.55
C THR A 32 -5.37 3.91 -4.91
N ALA A 33 -4.80 2.96 -4.16
CA ALA A 33 -3.42 3.01 -3.73
C ALA A 33 -2.69 1.72 -4.11
N LEU A 34 -1.45 1.86 -4.59
CA LEU A 34 -0.60 0.77 -5.05
C LEU A 34 0.77 0.84 -4.37
N HIS A 35 1.33 -0.32 -4.05
CA HIS A 35 2.67 -0.46 -3.51
C HIS A 35 3.25 -1.84 -3.86
N ARG A 36 4.58 -1.97 -3.79
CA ARG A 36 5.22 -3.28 -3.79
C ARG A 36 4.94 -4.01 -2.49
N CYS A 37 4.69 -5.31 -2.58
CA CYS A 37 4.31 -6.13 -1.43
C CYS A 37 5.37 -6.02 -0.33
N CYS A 38 4.97 -5.54 0.85
CA CYS A 38 5.89 -5.23 1.94
C CYS A 38 6.66 -6.44 2.50
N CYS A 39 6.30 -7.67 2.15
CA CYS A 39 7.10 -8.84 2.50
C CYS A 39 8.39 -8.94 1.67
N GLY A 40 8.57 -8.11 0.63
CA GLY A 40 9.73 -8.09 -0.25
C GLY A 40 9.68 -9.11 -1.39
N CYS A 41 8.51 -9.64 -1.75
CA CYS A 41 8.37 -10.58 -2.87
C CYS A 41 8.28 -9.90 -4.25
N GLY A 42 8.30 -8.56 -4.30
CA GLY A 42 8.29 -7.76 -5.53
C GLY A 42 6.94 -7.68 -6.25
N ARG A 43 5.89 -8.33 -5.76
CA ARG A 43 4.55 -8.27 -6.38
C ARG A 43 3.85 -6.95 -6.09
N GLU A 44 3.06 -6.47 -7.04
CA GLU A 44 2.26 -5.26 -6.89
C GLU A 44 0.98 -5.56 -6.12
N VAL A 45 0.69 -4.72 -5.14
CA VAL A 45 -0.51 -4.79 -4.33
C VAL A 45 -1.41 -3.63 -4.70
N VAL A 46 -2.65 -3.93 -5.05
CA VAL A 46 -3.66 -2.93 -5.39
C VAL A 46 -4.67 -2.83 -4.26
N THR A 47 -4.89 -1.61 -3.77
CA THR A 47 -5.85 -1.32 -2.70
C THR A 47 -6.87 -0.28 -3.19
N PRO A 48 -8.01 -0.72 -3.75
CA PRO A 48 -9.12 0.17 -4.08
C PRO A 48 -9.62 0.92 -2.84
N LEU A 49 -9.61 2.24 -2.91
CA LEU A 49 -9.97 3.13 -1.82
C LEU A 49 -11.47 3.45 -1.87
N ASN A 50 -12.27 2.61 -1.23
CA ASN A 50 -13.70 2.82 -1.10
C ASN A 50 -14.23 2.18 0.19
N PRO A 51 -15.42 2.59 0.67
CA PRO A 51 -15.96 2.12 1.95
C PRO A 51 -16.15 0.60 2.08
N ALA A 52 -16.26 -0.13 0.96
CA ALA A 52 -16.44 -1.58 0.96
C ALA A 52 -15.12 -2.37 0.92
N LYS A 53 -13.98 -1.68 0.67
CA LYS A 53 -12.66 -2.29 0.51
C LYS A 53 -11.68 -1.68 1.50
N TRP A 54 -10.87 -0.71 1.10
CA TRP A 54 -9.93 -0.02 1.98
C TRP A 54 -10.30 1.45 2.16
N ARG A 55 -10.12 1.95 3.38
CA ARG A 55 -10.18 3.35 3.74
C ARG A 55 -8.75 3.85 3.97
N LEU A 56 -8.40 4.92 3.27
CA LEU A 56 -7.19 5.69 3.52
C LEU A 56 -7.46 6.71 4.64
N VAL A 57 -6.56 6.78 5.61
CA VAL A 57 -6.52 7.84 6.62
C VAL A 57 -5.21 8.59 6.48
N GLU A 58 -5.30 9.91 6.33
CA GLU A 58 -4.15 10.80 6.20
C GLU A 58 -4.07 11.70 7.44
N LYS A 59 -2.91 11.72 8.09
CA LYS A 59 -2.66 12.58 9.26
C LYS A 59 -1.20 13.00 9.30
N ASP A 60 -0.95 14.31 9.31
CA ASP A 60 0.39 14.90 9.46
C ASP A 60 1.42 14.33 8.45
N GLY A 61 1.01 14.17 7.19
CA GLY A 61 1.86 13.62 6.12
C GLY A 61 2.07 12.10 6.20
N ARG A 62 1.35 11.40 7.09
CA ARG A 62 1.39 9.94 7.23
C ARG A 62 0.09 9.31 6.76
N VAL A 63 0.18 8.07 6.29
CA VAL A 63 -0.94 7.32 5.76
C VAL A 63 -1.17 6.01 6.53
N SER A 64 -2.43 5.67 6.70
CA SER A 64 -2.89 4.38 7.21
C SER A 64 -3.94 3.79 6.28
N LEU A 65 -3.96 2.47 6.15
CA LEU A 65 -5.04 1.74 5.47
C LEU A 65 -5.80 0.89 6.47
N THR A 66 -7.13 0.91 6.37
CA THR A 66 -8.01 -0.01 7.10
C THR A 66 -9.06 -0.61 6.17
N PRO A 67 -9.29 -1.92 6.18
CA PRO A 67 -8.66 -2.93 7.04
C PRO A 67 -7.21 -3.24 6.60
N SER A 68 -6.59 -4.23 7.24
CA SER A 68 -5.29 -4.79 6.86
C SER A 68 -5.21 -5.21 5.38
N VAL A 69 -4.01 -5.32 4.85
CA VAL A 69 -3.73 -5.89 3.52
C VAL A 69 -3.47 -7.38 3.66
N GLY A 70 -4.25 -8.21 2.98
CA GLY A 70 -4.07 -9.66 2.93
C GLY A 70 -3.87 -10.15 1.50
N ASN A 71 -2.73 -10.78 1.23
CA ASN A 71 -2.32 -11.22 -0.10
C ASN A 71 -2.38 -12.75 -0.24
N TRP A 72 -3.51 -13.37 0.16
CA TRP A 72 -3.68 -14.83 0.16
C TRP A 72 -3.60 -15.47 -1.23
N SER A 73 -3.85 -14.70 -2.30
CA SER A 73 -3.67 -15.14 -3.68
C SER A 73 -2.22 -15.10 -4.15
N PHE A 74 -1.30 -14.52 -3.38
CA PHE A 74 0.13 -14.49 -3.70
C PHE A 74 0.85 -15.70 -3.07
N PRO A 75 1.94 -16.20 -3.67
CA PRO A 75 2.75 -17.25 -3.07
C PRO A 75 3.30 -16.90 -1.68
N CYS A 76 3.55 -15.62 -1.40
CA CYS A 76 4.02 -15.17 -0.10
C CYS A 76 2.94 -15.20 1.00
N GLN A 77 1.65 -15.24 0.62
CA GLN A 77 0.49 -15.21 1.54
C GLN A 77 0.61 -14.16 2.66
N SER A 78 1.28 -13.03 2.38
CA SER A 78 1.60 -12.03 3.38
C SER A 78 0.33 -11.35 3.90
N HIS A 79 0.33 -11.02 5.19
CA HIS A 79 -0.70 -10.21 5.82
C HIS A 79 -0.02 -9.14 6.67
N TYR A 80 -0.45 -7.89 6.52
CA TYR A 80 0.15 -6.77 7.24
C TYR A 80 -0.81 -5.58 7.36
N TRP A 81 -0.51 -4.72 8.31
CA TRP A 81 -1.12 -3.42 8.48
C TRP A 81 -0.24 -2.33 7.89
N ILE A 82 -0.87 -1.25 7.43
CA ILE A 82 -0.18 0.02 7.14
C ILE A 82 -0.79 1.05 8.08
N SER A 83 -0.01 1.51 9.05
CA SER A 83 -0.46 2.44 10.10
C SER A 83 0.57 3.54 10.32
N GLY A 84 0.23 4.77 9.94
CA GLY A 84 1.10 5.94 10.09
C GLY A 84 2.45 5.76 9.40
N ASN A 85 2.42 5.23 8.17
CA ASN A 85 3.55 4.80 7.32
C ASN A 85 4.22 3.49 7.75
N ARG A 86 3.95 2.95 8.93
CA ARG A 86 4.60 1.73 9.41
C ARG A 86 3.88 0.48 8.90
N VAL A 87 4.67 -0.54 8.54
CA VAL A 87 4.18 -1.89 8.23
C VAL A 87 4.38 -2.79 9.45
N SER A 88 3.36 -3.59 9.78
CA SER A 88 3.39 -4.54 10.91
C SER A 88 2.53 -5.77 10.67
#